data_AF-A0A7Y2ARW3-F1
#
_entry.id   AF-A0A7Y2ARW3-F1
#
_cell.length_a   1.000
_cell.length_b   1.000
_cell.length_c   1.000
_cell.angle_alpha   90.00
_cell.angle_beta   90.00
_cell.angle_gamma   90.00
#
_symmetry.space_group_name_H-M   'P 1'
#
loop_
_entity.id
_entity.type
_entity.pdbx_description
1 polymer ?
#
loop_
_entity_poly.entity_id
_entity_poly.type
_entity_poly.pdbx_seq_one_letter_code
_entity_poly.pdbx_strand_id
1 'polypeptide(L)' 'LIEKINVDLEHILKSPAKDKGIVLNTHPFIAAYLTKGFPSIRTKSFLEHKKWIKILPRDAYTYLEYHFKDKDGKDIK' A
#
# COMPACT_ATOMS: atom_id res chain seq x y z
N LEU A 1 1.01 -13.06 3.76
CA LEU A 1 1.67 -11.77 3.41
C LEU A 1 0.64 -10.72 3.02
N ILE A 2 -0.19 -10.98 2.01
CA ILE A 2 -1.13 -9.99 1.45
C ILE A 2 -2.20 -9.57 2.45
N GLU A 3 -2.76 -10.50 3.22
CA GLU A 3 -3.65 -10.15 4.32
C GLU A 3 -2.96 -9.27 5.36
N LYS A 4 -1.68 -9.52 5.65
CA LYS A 4 -0.87 -8.68 6.55
C LYS A 4 -0.72 -7.26 6.01
N ILE A 5 -0.44 -7.13 4.70
CA ILE A 5 -0.37 -5.84 4.00
C ILE A 5 -1.72 -5.12 4.10
N ASN A 6 -2.84 -5.82 3.93
CA ASN A 6 -4.17 -5.24 4.07
C ASN A 6 -4.45 -4.75 5.49
N VAL A 7 -4.16 -5.56 6.50
CA VAL A 7 -4.34 -5.18 7.92
C VAL A 7 -3.46 -3.98 8.28
N ASP A 8 -2.19 -4.01 7.87
CA ASP A 8 -1.26 -2.89 8.08
C ASP A 8 -1.75 -1.62 7.39
N LEU A 9 -2.25 -1.75 6.16
CA LEU A 9 -2.78 -0.66 5.37
C LEU A 9 -4.05 -0.07 6.00
N GLU A 10 -4.97 -0.90 6.49
CA GLU A 10 -6.13 -0.43 7.26
C GLU A 10 -5.72 0.28 8.55
N HIS A 11 -4.68 -0.20 9.24
CA HIS A 11 -4.17 0.45 10.44
C HIS A 11 -3.56 1.83 10.15
N ILE A 12 -2.82 1.96 9.04
CA ILE A 12 -2.26 3.23 8.56
C ILE A 12 -3.39 4.19 8.13
N LEU A 13 -4.43 3.69 7.47
CA LEU A 13 -5.59 4.48 7.03
C LEU A 13 -6.48 4.93 8.18
N LYS A 14 -6.56 4.16 9.28
CA LYS A 14 -7.23 4.56 10.53
C LYS A 14 -6.41 5.54 11.35
N SER A 15 -5.08 5.53 11.20
CA SER A 15 -4.15 6.44 11.87
C SER A 15 -4.16 7.85 11.25
N PRO A 16 -3.69 8.89 11.99
CA PRO A 16 -3.57 10.25 11.45
C PRO A 16 -2.63 10.37 10.25
N ALA A 17 -1.81 9.34 9.98
CA ALA A 17 -0.99 9.20 8.77
C ALA A 17 -1.82 9.18 7.46
N LYS A 18 -3.14 8.95 7.54
CA LYS A 18 -4.05 8.99 6.38
C LYS A 18 -3.96 10.27 5.56
N ASP A 19 -3.55 11.38 6.17
CA ASP A 19 -3.58 12.68 5.49
C ASP A 19 -2.34 12.97 4.65
N LYS A 20 -1.24 12.27 4.92
CA LYS A 20 0.05 12.54 4.31
C LYS A 20 0.30 11.79 2.99
N GLY A 21 -0.60 10.87 2.62
CA GLY A 21 -0.61 10.20 1.32
C GLY A 21 0.26 8.94 1.30
N ILE A 22 -0.35 7.80 0.98
CA ILE A 22 0.27 6.48 1.19
C ILE A 22 0.88 5.98 -0.12
N VAL A 23 2.15 5.62 -0.06
CA VAL A 23 2.94 5.04 -1.15
C VAL A 23 3.43 3.65 -0.71
N LEU A 24 2.88 2.61 -1.32
CA LEU A 24 3.33 1.24 -1.11
C LEU A 24 4.43 0.91 -2.12
N ASN A 25 5.66 0.71 -1.63
CA ASN A 25 6.77 0.21 -2.41
C ASN A 25 6.86 -1.30 -2.22
N THR A 26 6.81 -2.06 -3.31
CA THR A 26 6.92 -3.52 -3.27
C THR A 26 7.41 -4.06 -4.61
N HIS A 27 7.73 -5.34 -4.68
CA HIS A 27 8.16 -6.00 -5.90
C HIS A 27 7.03 -5.99 -6.96
N PRO A 28 7.34 -5.87 -8.28
CA PRO A 28 6.35 -5.88 -9.36
C PRO A 28 5.32 -7.01 -9.27
N PHE A 29 5.74 -8.19 -8.81
CA PHE A 29 4.87 -9.35 -8.64
C PHE A 29 3.76 -9.11 -7.59
N ILE A 30 4.12 -8.61 -6.40
CA ILE A 30 3.15 -8.29 -5.35
C ILE A 30 2.31 -7.08 -5.77
N ALA A 31 2.94 -6.06 -6.35
CA ALA A 31 2.22 -4.88 -6.86
C ALA A 31 1.13 -5.28 -7.87
N ALA A 32 1.46 -6.18 -8.80
CA ALA A 32 0.51 -6.76 -9.72
C ALA A 32 -0.59 -7.51 -8.95
N TYR A 33 -0.27 -8.33 -7.96
CA TYR A 33 -1.29 -9.05 -7.19
C TYR A 33 -2.25 -8.11 -6.42
N LEU A 34 -1.73 -7.06 -5.79
CA LEU A 34 -2.53 -6.07 -5.05
C LEU A 34 -3.44 -5.24 -5.97
N THR A 35 -3.05 -5.10 -7.25
CA THR A 35 -3.81 -4.36 -8.27
C THR A 35 -4.71 -5.23 -9.15
N LYS A 36 -4.32 -6.49 -9.42
CA LYS A 36 -5.00 -7.47 -10.30
C LYS A 36 -5.98 -8.39 -9.56
N GLY A 37 -6.61 -7.91 -8.50
CA GLY A 37 -7.72 -8.59 -7.81
C GLY A 37 -9.00 -7.77 -7.87
N PHE A 38 -10.16 -8.43 -7.87
CA PHE A 38 -11.48 -7.79 -7.76
C PHE A 38 -12.14 -8.22 -6.44
N PRO A 39 -12.49 -7.30 -5.52
CA PRO A 39 -12.21 -5.86 -5.52
C PRO A 39 -10.72 -5.56 -5.24
N SER A 40 -10.14 -4.60 -5.97
CA SER A 40 -8.74 -4.23 -5.75
C SER A 40 -8.58 -3.48 -4.43
N ILE A 41 -7.45 -3.65 -3.76
CA ILE A 41 -7.15 -2.96 -2.49
C ILE A 41 -7.17 -1.44 -2.70
N ARG A 42 -6.71 -1.00 -3.87
CA ARG A 42 -6.75 0.40 -4.30
C ARG A 42 -8.18 0.95 -4.36
N THR A 43 -9.14 0.16 -4.87
CA THR A 43 -10.55 0.55 -4.95
C THR A 43 -11.20 0.54 -3.57
N LYS A 44 -10.92 -0.48 -2.76
CA LYS A 44 -11.46 -0.61 -1.39
C LYS A 44 -11.04 0.58 -0.52
N SER A 45 -9.76 0.96 -0.54
CA SER A 45 -9.27 2.10 0.24
C SER A 45 -9.75 3.45 -0.29
N PHE A 46 -9.99 3.57 -1.59
CA PHE A 46 -10.64 4.76 -2.15
C PHE A 46 -12.10 4.86 -1.69
N LEU A 47 -12.84 3.75 -1.65
CA LEU A 47 -14.23 3.71 -1.23
C LEU A 47 -14.40 3.97 0.27
N GLU A 48 -13.62 3.31 1.12
CA GLU A 48 -13.76 3.39 2.58
C GLU A 48 -13.11 4.65 3.17
N HIS A 49 -11.97 5.06 2.64
CA HIS A 49 -11.16 6.12 3.25
C HIS A 49 -11.01 7.37 2.38
N LYS A 50 -11.57 7.41 1.15
CA LYS A 50 -11.38 8.49 0.17
C LYS A 50 -9.91 8.80 -0.13
N LYS A 51 -9.01 7.84 0.09
CA LYS A 51 -7.56 8.02 -0.11
C LYS A 51 -7.07 7.07 -1.19
N TRP A 52 -6.22 7.61 -2.04
CA TRP A 52 -5.63 6.88 -3.16
C TRP A 52 -4.26 6.36 -2.77
N ILE A 53 -4.07 5.05 -2.79
CA ILE A 53 -2.79 4.42 -2.53
C ILE A 53 -1.99 4.39 -3.83
N LYS A 54 -0.77 4.93 -3.80
CA LYS A 54 0.18 4.79 -4.90
C LYS A 54 0.97 3.50 -4.69
N ILE A 55 0.94 2.60 -5.66
CA ILE A 55 1.73 1.36 -5.61
C ILE A 55 2.89 1.55 -6.58
N LEU A 56 4.12 1.55 -6.05
CA LEU A 56 5.34 1.69 -6.82
C LEU A 56 6.06 0.33 -6.87
N PRO A 57 6.10 -0.31 -8.05
CA PRO A 57 6.90 -1.50 -8.23
C PRO A 57 8.38 -1.12 -8.19
N ARG A 58 9.17 -1.87 -7.43
CA ARG A 58 10.62 -1.69 -7.35
C ARG A 58 11.29 -3.04 -7.57
N ASP A 59 11.88 -3.22 -8.75
CA ASP A 59 12.54 -4.46 -9.18
C ASP A 59 13.71 -4.91 -8.30
N ALA A 60 14.28 -4.01 -7.50
CA ALA A 60 15.42 -4.31 -6.62
C ALA A 60 15.03 -4.95 -5.27
N TYR A 61 13.74 -5.05 -4.93
CA TYR A 61 13.31 -5.59 -3.63
C TYR A 61 13.16 -7.11 -3.67
N THR A 62 13.47 -7.76 -2.56
CA THR A 62 13.22 -9.19 -2.43
C THR A 62 11.73 -9.49 -2.51
N TYR A 63 11.39 -10.73 -2.89
CA TYR A 63 10.02 -11.16 -3.16
C TYR A 63 9.04 -10.92 -1.98
N LEU A 64 9.52 -10.76 -0.75
CA LEU A 64 8.70 -10.60 0.45
C LEU A 64 8.78 -9.21 1.09
N GLU A 65 9.57 -8.29 0.52
CA GLU A 65 9.73 -6.95 1.08
C GLU A 65 8.65 -5.99 0.59
N TYR A 66 8.11 -5.24 1.55
CA TYR A 66 7.18 -4.15 1.30
C TYR A 66 7.45 -3.02 2.29
N HIS A 67 7.38 -1.80 1.80
CA HIS A 67 7.57 -0.60 2.60
C HIS A 67 6.42 0.36 2.35
N PHE A 68 5.80 0.80 3.44
CA PHE A 68 4.84 1.88 3.41
C PHE A 68 5.57 3.19 3.59
N LYS A 69 5.60 4.00 2.55
CA LYS A 69 6.15 5.34 2.57
C LYS A 69 5.04 6.37 2.49
N ASP A 70 5.35 7.53 3.00
CA ASP A 70 4.53 8.72 2.86
C ASP A 70 4.79 9.44 1.53
N LYS A 71 3.97 10.43 1.17
CA LYS A 71 4.27 11.34 0.05
C LYS A 71 5.60 12.07 0.23
N ASP A 72 6.01 12.30 1.48
CA ASP A 72 7.30 12.90 1.84
C ASP A 72 8.48 11.90 1.75
N GLY A 73 8.22 10.62 1.44
CA GLY A 73 9.25 9.59 1.35
C GLY A 73 9.70 9.00 2.68
N LYS A 74 9.12 9.46 3.80
CA LYS A 74 9.31 8.84 5.13
C LYS A 74 8.64 7.49 5.21
N ASP A 75 9.36 6.50 5.73
CA ASP A 75 8.78 5.21 6.09
C ASP A 75 7.77 5.40 7.23
N ILE A 76 6.54 4.95 6.99
CA ILE A 76 5.45 4.91 7.95
C ILE A 76 5.59 3.64 8.81
N LYS A 77 6.24 2.60 8.27
CA LYS A 77 6.50 1.31 8.91
C LYS A 77 7.78 0.69 8.34
#